data_AF-A0A537SJF4-F1
#
_entry.id   AF-A0A537SJF4-F1
#
_cell.length_a   1.000
_cell.length_b   1.000
_cell.length_c   1.000
_cell.angle_alpha   90.00
_cell.angle_beta   90.00
_cell.angle_gamma   90.00
#
_symmetry.space_group_name_H-M   'P 1'
#
loop_
_entity.id
_entity.type
_entity.pdbx_description
1 polymer ?
#
loop_
_entity_poly.entity_id
_entity_poly.type
_entity_poly.pdbx_seq_one_letter_code
_entity_poly.pdbx_strand_id
1 'polypeptide(L)'
;NAHVRGDFLYSSMRPRMQAGLDIVLYIVFFVPGIAALIYSGYVFASESWAIGEHSTVTAEGPPVYQFKAMMPVAGVLVMLQGVAEIVRCAVCLKTGKWPSRLKDVAEIDVVEEQLAHSEYVDEATRKIAIERAHEIDETARQRGMGGDLQT
;
A
#
# COMPACT_ATOMS: atom_id res chain seq x y z
N ASN A 1 22.87 -9.48 -0.11
CA ASN A 1 22.78 -10.70 0.73
C ASN A 1 22.00 -10.56 2.04
N ALA A 2 21.64 -9.36 2.51
CA ALA A 2 20.86 -9.21 3.76
C ALA A 2 19.34 -9.23 3.54
N HIS A 3 18.85 -8.66 2.43
CA HIS A 3 17.42 -8.56 2.10
C HIS A 3 16.75 -9.94 1.99
N VAL A 4 17.35 -10.86 1.21
CA VAL A 4 16.85 -12.23 1.03
C VAL A 4 16.86 -13.06 2.32
N ARG A 5 17.82 -12.83 3.22
CA ARG A 5 17.91 -13.59 4.47
C ARG A 5 16.81 -13.20 5.47
N GLY A 6 16.39 -11.93 5.47
CA GLY A 6 15.31 -11.45 6.31
C GLY A 6 13.98 -12.08 5.91
N ASP A 7 13.67 -12.08 4.62
CA ASP A 7 12.42 -12.64 4.09
C ASP A 7 12.36 -14.16 4.28
N PHE A 8 13.47 -14.87 4.08
CA PHE A 8 13.56 -16.30 4.34
C PHE A 8 13.43 -16.65 5.84
N LEU A 9 14.07 -15.86 6.70
CA LEU A 9 13.98 -16.06 8.14
C LEU A 9 12.55 -15.80 8.62
N TYR A 10 11.88 -14.77 8.11
CA TYR A 10 10.48 -14.51 8.44
C TYR A 10 9.56 -15.62 7.89
N SER A 11 9.71 -16.04 6.63
CA SER A 11 8.84 -17.07 6.02
C SER A 11 8.96 -18.44 6.70
N SER A 12 10.13 -18.77 7.25
CA SER A 12 10.38 -20.01 7.99
C SER A 12 9.89 -19.99 9.45
N MET A 13 9.48 -18.84 10.00
CA MET A 13 8.98 -18.73 11.36
C MET A 13 7.57 -19.30 11.54
N ARG A 14 7.27 -19.77 12.76
CA ARG A 14 5.91 -20.16 13.14
C ARG A 14 4.99 -18.91 13.14
N PRO A 15 3.70 -19.03 12.77
CA PRO A 15 2.79 -17.88 12.68
C PRO A 15 2.73 -17.01 13.94
N ARG A 16 2.84 -17.62 15.14
CA ARG A 16 2.87 -16.87 16.41
C ARG A 16 4.14 -16.03 16.61
N MET A 17 5.30 -16.50 16.12
CA MET A 17 6.54 -15.75 16.22
C MET A 17 6.53 -14.57 15.25
N GLN A 18 6.06 -14.79 14.02
CA GLN A 18 5.83 -13.74 13.03
C GLN A 18 4.92 -12.64 13.60
N ALA A 19 3.71 -13.02 14.05
CA ALA A 19 2.75 -12.08 14.61
C ALA A 19 3.27 -11.34 15.86
N GLY A 20 4.10 -12.00 16.68
CA GLY A 20 4.75 -11.36 17.82
C GLY A 20 5.76 -10.29 17.40
N LEU A 21 6.62 -10.60 16.43
CA LEU A 21 7.55 -9.65 15.84
C LEU A 21 6.81 -8.48 15.20
N ASP A 22 5.76 -8.75 14.42
CA ASP A 22 4.97 -7.72 13.75
C ASP A 22 4.32 -6.77 14.74
N ILE A 23 3.70 -7.27 15.82
CA ILE A 23 3.14 -6.39 16.86
C ILE A 23 4.21 -5.50 17.46
N VAL A 24 5.39 -6.04 17.77
CA VAL A 24 6.48 -5.23 18.32
C VAL A 24 6.88 -4.14 17.33
N LEU A 25 7.04 -4.48 16.04
CA LEU A 25 7.36 -3.51 15.00
C LEU A 25 6.26 -2.45 14.84
N TYR A 26 5.00 -2.85 14.90
CA TYR A 26 3.88 -1.94 14.83
C TYR A 26 3.86 -0.96 16.01
N ILE A 27 4.05 -1.45 17.24
CA ILE A 27 3.97 -0.60 18.43
C ILE A 27 5.20 0.29 18.60
N VAL A 28 6.41 -0.24 18.33
CA VAL A 28 7.67 0.49 18.58
C VAL A 28 8.04 1.43 17.44
N PHE A 29 7.70 1.10 16.20
CA PHE A 29 8.11 1.90 15.04
C PHE A 29 6.94 2.49 14.29
N PHE A 30 5.94 1.69 13.92
CA PHE A 30 4.85 2.18 13.07
C PHE A 30 3.97 3.21 13.77
N VAL A 31 3.40 2.89 14.93
CA VAL A 31 2.49 3.78 15.66
C VAL A 31 3.15 5.11 16.01
N PRO A 32 4.32 5.15 16.67
CA PRO A 32 4.97 6.43 16.96
C PRO A 32 5.43 7.15 15.69
N GLY A 33 5.92 6.43 14.67
CA GLY A 33 6.35 7.02 13.41
C GLY A 33 5.21 7.69 12.63
N ILE A 34 4.09 7.00 12.46
CA ILE A 34 2.92 7.54 11.75
C ILE A 34 2.22 8.61 12.59
N ALA A 35 2.16 8.48 13.92
CA ALA A 35 1.62 9.53 14.78
C ALA A 35 2.45 10.83 14.68
N ALA A 36 3.79 10.71 14.67
CA ALA A 36 4.67 11.85 14.46
C ALA A 36 4.49 12.47 13.06
N LEU A 37 4.32 11.65 12.02
CA LEU A 37 4.02 12.11 10.67
C LEU A 37 2.70 12.88 10.60
N ILE A 38 1.63 12.37 11.22
CA ILE A 38 0.32 13.04 11.29
C ILE A 38 0.46 14.38 12.02
N TYR A 39 1.12 14.40 13.17
CA TYR A 39 1.32 15.61 13.95
C TYR A 39 2.10 16.66 13.16
N SER A 40 3.25 16.29 12.60
CA SER A 40 4.09 17.16 11.77
C SER A 40 3.32 17.67 10.54
N GLY A 41 2.59 16.77 9.87
CA GLY A 41 1.78 17.12 8.72
C GLY A 41 0.61 18.05 9.05
N TYR A 42 0.00 17.90 10.24
CA TYR A 42 -1.03 18.82 10.71
C TYR A 42 -0.47 20.21 10.96
N VAL A 43 0.67 20.33 11.65
CA VAL A 43 1.35 21.62 11.88
C VAL A 43 1.66 22.28 10.54
N PHE A 44 2.30 21.56 9.63
CA PHE A 44 2.66 22.06 8.30
C PHE A 44 1.44 22.51 7.48
N ALA A 45 0.36 21.72 7.49
CA ALA A 45 -0.88 22.09 6.82
C ALA A 45 -1.53 23.33 7.45
N SER A 46 -1.53 23.43 8.78
CA SER A 46 -2.13 24.56 9.50
C SER A 46 -1.40 25.88 9.25
N GLU A 47 -0.06 25.84 9.20
CA GLU A 47 0.77 26.99 8.86
C GLU A 47 0.52 27.45 7.43
N SER A 48 0.52 26.52 6.46
CA SER A 48 0.21 26.82 5.06
C SER A 48 -1.19 27.42 4.87
N TRP A 49 -2.16 26.95 5.66
CA TRP A 49 -3.51 27.49 5.61
C TRP A 49 -3.58 28.90 6.19
N ALA A 50 -2.89 29.15 7.31
CA ALA A 50 -2.86 30.45 7.98
C ALA A 50 -2.23 31.54 7.10
N ILE A 51 -1.21 31.19 6.31
CA ILE A 51 -0.57 32.14 5.38
C ILE A 51 -1.23 32.17 3.99
N GLY A 52 -2.25 31.33 3.75
CA GLY A 52 -2.89 31.18 2.45
C GLY A 52 -1.88 30.85 1.36
N GLU A 53 -1.07 29.79 1.55
CA GLU A 53 0.09 29.55 0.68
C GLU A 53 -0.29 29.28 -0.78
N HIS A 54 0.37 29.99 -1.69
CA HIS A 54 0.28 29.81 -3.14
C HIS A 54 1.62 29.31 -3.71
N SER A 55 1.55 28.61 -4.84
CA SER A 55 2.75 28.15 -5.55
C SER A 55 3.64 29.32 -5.96
N THR A 56 4.92 29.25 -5.62
CA THR A 56 5.94 30.26 -5.97
C THR A 56 6.45 30.15 -7.41
N VAL A 57 5.97 29.17 -8.18
CA VAL A 57 6.37 28.95 -9.58
C VAL A 57 5.84 30.06 -10.50
N THR A 58 4.77 30.75 -10.11
CA THR A 58 4.17 31.87 -10.86
C THR A 58 3.74 32.95 -9.88
N ALA A 59 3.77 34.23 -10.28
CA ALA A 59 3.46 35.36 -9.38
C ALA A 59 2.07 35.24 -8.70
N GLU A 60 1.12 34.55 -9.35
CA GLU A 60 -0.17 34.12 -8.78
C GLU A 60 -0.39 32.62 -8.99
N GLY A 61 0.53 31.78 -8.49
CA GLY A 61 0.38 30.33 -8.57
C GLY A 61 -0.86 29.82 -7.84
N PRO A 62 -1.35 28.59 -8.12
CA PRO A 62 -2.52 28.04 -7.45
C PRO A 62 -2.28 27.83 -5.94
N PRO A 63 -3.35 27.86 -5.11
CA PRO A 63 -3.23 27.59 -3.68
C PRO A 63 -2.75 26.15 -3.43
N VAL A 64 -1.77 25.98 -2.55
CA VAL A 64 -1.11 24.68 -2.27
C VAL A 64 -1.46 24.13 -0.88
N TYR A 65 -2.07 24.93 -0.02
CA TYR A 65 -2.40 24.54 1.35
C TYR A 65 -3.36 23.34 1.41
N GLN A 66 -4.27 23.19 0.43
CA GLN A 66 -5.18 22.04 0.36
C GLN A 66 -4.42 20.73 0.11
N PHE A 67 -3.38 20.79 -0.72
CA PHE A 67 -2.56 19.62 -1.00
C PHE A 67 -1.75 19.23 0.24
N LYS A 68 -1.20 20.21 0.97
CA LYS A 68 -0.48 19.95 2.23
C LYS A 68 -1.39 19.38 3.33
N ALA A 69 -2.67 19.75 3.33
CA ALA A 69 -3.67 19.15 4.22
C ALA A 69 -3.93 17.66 3.93
N MET A 70 -3.57 17.14 2.76
CA MET A 70 -3.67 15.70 2.47
C MET A 70 -2.64 14.87 3.23
N MET A 71 -1.52 15.46 3.67
CA MET A 71 -0.49 14.73 4.43
C MET A 71 -1.03 14.14 5.75
N PRO A 72 -1.65 14.93 6.66
CA PRO A 72 -2.22 14.36 7.88
C PRO A 72 -3.39 13.41 7.58
N VAL A 73 -4.20 13.68 6.56
CA VAL A 73 -5.32 12.80 6.16
C VAL A 73 -4.80 11.43 5.72
N ALA A 74 -3.81 11.39 4.84
CA ALA A 74 -3.16 10.16 4.42
C ALA A 74 -2.52 9.42 5.61
N GLY A 75 -1.85 10.15 6.50
CA GLY A 75 -1.30 9.59 7.73
C GLY A 75 -2.37 8.90 8.61
N VAL A 76 -3.53 9.54 8.79
CA VAL A 76 -4.66 8.96 9.55
C VAL A 76 -5.20 7.70 8.88
N LEU A 77 -5.36 7.71 7.56
CA LEU A 77 -5.82 6.53 6.80
C LEU A 77 -4.83 5.37 6.92
N VAL A 78 -3.52 5.65 6.82
CA VAL A 78 -2.46 4.65 7.02
C VAL A 78 -2.48 4.13 8.47
N MET A 79 -2.65 4.99 9.47
CA MET A 79 -2.77 4.57 10.87
C MET A 79 -3.96 3.62 11.05
N LEU A 80 -5.10 3.89 10.43
CA LEU A 80 -6.27 3.02 10.48
C LEU A 80 -6.00 1.63 9.89
N GLN A 81 -5.25 1.57 8.77
CA GLN A 81 -4.81 0.29 8.19
C GLN A 81 -3.87 -0.46 9.13
N GLY A 82 -2.91 0.25 9.74
CA GLY A 82 -2.00 -0.35 10.72
C GLY A 82 -2.73 -0.92 11.94
N VAL A 83 -3.78 -0.25 12.42
CA VAL A 83 -4.64 -0.78 13.50
C VAL A 83 -5.31 -2.10 13.08
N ALA A 84 -5.82 -2.20 11.85
CA ALA A 84 -6.40 -3.44 11.35
C ALA A 84 -5.37 -4.59 11.33
N GLU A 85 -4.13 -4.31 10.92
CA GLU A 85 -3.05 -5.30 10.90
C GLU A 85 -2.58 -5.69 12.31
N ILE A 86 -2.53 -4.76 13.27
CA ILE A 86 -2.26 -5.07 14.68
C ILE A 86 -3.32 -6.04 15.23
N VAL A 87 -4.60 -5.80 14.93
CA VAL A 87 -5.69 -6.69 15.33
C VAL A 87 -5.53 -8.07 14.70
N ARG A 88 -5.18 -8.17 13.42
CA ARG A 88 -4.89 -9.45 12.76
C ARG A 88 -3.75 -10.20 13.44
N CYS A 89 -2.67 -9.51 13.77
CA CYS A 89 -1.55 -10.11 14.50
C CYS A 89 -1.98 -10.60 15.88
N ALA A 90 -2.81 -9.83 16.60
CA ALA A 90 -3.35 -10.23 17.91
C ALA A 90 -4.24 -11.49 17.80
N VAL A 91 -5.04 -11.60 16.74
CA VAL A 91 -5.83 -12.81 16.44
C VAL A 91 -4.92 -13.99 16.10
N CYS A 92 -3.86 -13.78 15.32
CA CYS A 92 -2.88 -14.82 14.99
C CYS A 92 -2.14 -15.32 16.24
N LEU A 93 -1.76 -14.42 17.16
CA LEU A 93 -1.17 -14.82 18.44
C LEU A 93 -2.11 -15.70 19.28
N LYS A 94 -3.40 -15.34 19.33
CA LYS A 94 -4.41 -16.12 20.06
C LYS A 94 -4.70 -17.48 19.42
N THR A 95 -4.92 -17.52 18.11
CA THR A 95 -5.40 -18.72 17.41
C THR A 95 -4.27 -19.60 16.85
N GLY A 96 -3.09 -19.03 16.66
CA GLY A 96 -1.95 -19.66 15.99
C GLY A 96 -2.08 -19.74 14.47
N LYS A 97 -3.09 -19.08 13.86
CA LYS A 97 -3.34 -19.06 12.42
C LYS A 97 -3.67 -17.65 11.97
N TRP A 98 -3.18 -17.27 10.79
CA TRP A 98 -3.52 -15.98 10.18
C TRP A 98 -5.00 -15.95 9.74
N PRO A 99 -5.75 -14.87 10.01
CA PRO A 99 -7.12 -14.72 9.52
C PRO A 99 -7.14 -14.61 8.00
N SER A 100 -8.17 -15.18 7.36
CA SER A 100 -8.33 -15.14 5.91
C SER A 100 -8.41 -13.68 5.41
N ARG A 101 -7.54 -13.32 4.46
CA ARG A 101 -7.66 -12.04 3.75
C ARG A 101 -8.86 -12.11 2.80
N LEU A 102 -9.60 -10.99 2.70
CA LEU A 102 -10.49 -10.78 1.56
C LEU A 102 -9.59 -10.80 0.32
N LYS A 103 -9.95 -11.57 -0.71
CA LYS A 103 -9.19 -11.62 -1.96
C LYS A 103 -9.07 -10.18 -2.46
N ASP A 104 -7.85 -9.73 -2.68
CA ASP A 104 -7.59 -8.38 -3.21
C ASP A 104 -8.36 -8.24 -4.54
N VAL A 105 -8.99 -7.08 -4.76
CA VAL A 105 -9.71 -6.76 -6.01
C VAL A 105 -8.71 -6.95 -7.15
N ALA A 106 -9.03 -7.83 -8.09
CA ALA A 106 -8.13 -8.16 -9.18
C ALA A 106 -7.82 -6.87 -9.96
N GLU A 107 -6.53 -6.53 -10.05
CA GLU A 107 -6.03 -5.37 -10.81
C GLU A 107 -6.47 -5.40 -12.29
N ILE A 108 -6.86 -6.58 -12.78
CA ILE A 108 -7.37 -6.84 -14.13
C ILE A 108 -8.69 -6.10 -14.41
N ASP A 109 -9.58 -6.00 -13.41
CA ASP A 109 -10.91 -5.39 -13.60
C ASP A 109 -10.78 -3.90 -13.97
N VAL A 110 -9.74 -3.22 -13.47
CA VAL A 110 -9.47 -1.80 -13.74
C VAL A 110 -8.96 -1.58 -15.17
N VAL A 111 -8.10 -2.47 -15.67
CA VAL A 111 -7.58 -2.39 -17.05
C VAL A 111 -8.70 -2.66 -18.05
N GLU A 112 -9.55 -3.65 -17.77
CA GLU A 112 -10.71 -3.97 -18.60
C GLU A 112 -11.73 -2.83 -18.62
N GLU A 113 -12.03 -2.23 -17.47
CA GLU A 113 -12.97 -1.10 -17.36
C GLU A 113 -12.42 0.19 -18.03
N GLN A 114 -11.13 0.47 -17.90
CA GLN A 114 -10.48 1.58 -18.63
C GLN A 114 -10.49 1.39 -20.14
N LEU A 115 -10.29 0.16 -20.61
CA LEU A 115 -10.40 -0.19 -22.03
C LEU A 115 -11.85 -0.16 -22.53
N ALA A 116 -12.82 -0.47 -21.67
CA ALA A 116 -14.26 -0.37 -21.99
C ALA A 116 -14.72 1.08 -22.18
N HIS A 117 -14.15 2.03 -21.43
CA HIS A 117 -14.43 3.46 -21.54
C HIS A 117 -13.59 4.19 -22.60
N SER A 118 -12.66 3.49 -23.27
CA SER A 118 -11.85 4.05 -24.34
C SER A 118 -12.63 4.13 -25.66
N GLU A 119 -13.03 5.33 -26.05
CA GLU A 119 -13.76 5.60 -27.30
C GLU A 119 -12.87 5.45 -28.56
N TYR A 120 -11.54 5.51 -28.39
CA TYR A 120 -10.56 5.51 -29.49
C TYR A 120 -9.86 4.17 -29.75
N VAL A 121 -10.24 3.11 -29.02
CA VAL A 121 -9.63 1.77 -29.18
C VAL A 121 -10.59 0.86 -29.91
N ASP A 122 -10.17 0.41 -31.09
CA ASP A 122 -10.90 -0.59 -31.88
C ASP A 122 -11.02 -1.92 -31.11
N GLU A 123 -12.06 -2.68 -31.42
CA GLU A 123 -12.41 -3.89 -30.68
C GLU A 123 -11.32 -4.97 -30.75
N ALA A 124 -10.56 -5.03 -31.85
CA ALA A 124 -9.46 -5.98 -32.00
C ALA A 124 -8.26 -5.60 -31.12
N THR A 125 -7.88 -4.33 -31.10
CA THR A 125 -6.81 -3.82 -30.22
C THR A 125 -7.18 -3.95 -28.74
N ARG A 126 -8.46 -3.73 -28.39
CA ARG A 126 -8.97 -3.93 -27.02
C ARG A 126 -8.78 -5.37 -26.55
N LYS A 127 -9.16 -6.33 -27.39
CA LYS A 127 -9.07 -7.76 -27.10
C LYS A 127 -7.61 -8.20 -26.93
N ILE A 128 -6.72 -7.71 -27.79
CA ILE A 128 -5.28 -7.96 -27.71
C ILE A 128 -4.69 -7.37 -26.42
N ALA A 129 -5.12 -6.18 -26.00
CA ALA A 129 -4.64 -5.54 -24.78
C ALA A 129 -5.06 -6.31 -23.52
N ILE A 130 -6.31 -6.77 -23.45
CA ILE A 130 -6.81 -7.60 -22.35
C ILE A 130 -6.07 -8.95 -22.31
N GLU A 131 -5.89 -9.59 -23.46
CA GLU A 131 -5.18 -10.87 -23.56
C GLU A 131 -3.72 -10.76 -23.11
N ARG A 132 -3.01 -9.70 -23.55
CA ARG A 132 -1.65 -9.43 -23.10
C ARG A 132 -1.55 -9.09 -21.62
N ALA A 133 -2.52 -8.35 -21.07
CA ALA A 133 -2.56 -8.07 -19.64
C ALA A 133 -2.71 -9.37 -18.83
N HIS A 134 -3.56 -10.29 -19.29
CA HIS A 134 -3.74 -11.61 -18.67
C HIS A 134 -2.47 -12.46 -18.75
N GLU A 135 -1.80 -12.49 -19.91
CA GLU A 135 -0.53 -13.20 -20.09
C GLU A 135 0.60 -12.63 -19.22
N ILE A 136 0.66 -11.31 -19.05
CA ILE A 136 1.62 -10.63 -18.18
C ILE A 136 1.36 -10.98 -16.71
N ASP A 137 0.10 -10.97 -16.25
CA ASP A 137 -0.25 -11.38 -14.88
C ASP A 137 0.05 -12.87 -14.62
N GLU A 138 -0.30 -13.76 -15.56
CA GLU A 138 0.02 -15.19 -15.46
C GLU A 138 1.52 -15.44 -15.39
N THR A 139 2.30 -14.79 -16.25
CA THR A 139 3.76 -14.90 -16.24
C THR A 139 4.38 -14.27 -14.99
N ALA A 140 3.83 -13.17 -14.46
CA ALA A 140 4.26 -12.58 -13.20
C ALA A 140 3.97 -13.50 -12.01
N ARG A 141 2.79 -14.15 -11.95
CA ARG A 141 2.46 -15.15 -10.94
C ARG A 141 3.36 -16.38 -11.02
N GLN A 142 3.64 -16.89 -12.22
CA GLN A 142 4.57 -18.00 -12.41
C GLN A 142 6.00 -17.65 -11.97
N ARG A 143 6.46 -16.41 -12.20
CA ARG A 143 7.75 -15.92 -11.71
C ARG A 143 7.77 -15.72 -10.20
N GLY A 144 6.66 -15.28 -9.60
CA GLY A 144 6.50 -15.18 -8.15
C GLY A 144 6.51 -16.55 -7.43
N MET A 145 6.03 -17.61 -8.09
CA MET A 145 6.05 -18.99 -7.57
C MET A 145 7.36 -19.75 -7.87
N GLY A 146 8.15 -19.29 -8.86
CA GLY A 146 9.39 -19.95 -9.29
C GLY A 146 10.62 -19.68 -8.43
N GLY A 147 10.55 -18.72 -7.49
CA GLY A 147 11.63 -18.41 -6.55
C GLY A 147 11.84 -19.46 -5.46
N ASP A 148 10.87 -20.34 -5.23
CA ASP A 148 10.87 -21.32 -4.12
C ASP A 148 11.32 -22.73 -4.52
N LEU A 149 11.82 -22.95 -5.76
CA LEU A 149 12.18 -24.31 -6.24
C LEU A 149 13.59 -24.46 -6.82
N GLN A 150 14.44 -23.43 -6.82
CA GLN A 150 15.86 -23.58 -7.13
C GLN A 150 16.73 -22.66 -6.26
N THR A 151 16.97 -23.07 -5.02
CA THR A 151 18.28 -23.20 -4.32
C THR A 151 18.05 -23.41 -2.84
#